data_AF-A0A928VWY4-F1
#
_entry.id   AF-A0A928VWY4-F1
#
_cell.length_a   1.000
_cell.length_b   1.000
_cell.length_c   1.000
_cell.angle_alpha   90.00
_cell.angle_beta   90.00
_cell.angle_gamma   90.00
#
_symmetry.space_group_name_H-M   'P 1'
#
loop_
_entity.id
_entity.type
_entity.pdbx_description
1 polymer ?
#
loop_
_entity_poly.entity_id
_entity_poly.type
_entity_poly.pdbx_seq_one_letter_code
_entity_poly.pdbx_strand_id
1 'polypeptide(L)'
;MYLTQPREIQTAIETLASSKLLWLDTETADWRTKYPKISLIQVLANPDDRTGDSAYVLDVLEKPNLVQYFIEKIVANPQIEKVFHNASYDLKFLDKSQAKNITCTLKIAKKITKTKLGTSNLKLKTLAAELCGFTNVDSEPQGSDWRRRPLSEKQLHYAKLDTVYLACVHRELLKFIPPKSTKTQEDIFVTKAKPASPSFSVTNVRVALECPRLFYLDRRFGGMSVFFPKTQYAAIGNPFHQLAQKFVELALTDSRFRSLLTPAAEQLQAEEVAQEMQKLFYTIAFFPYLQSVIRENPHLVPTYNQIWQGVRGLIGHYAQLLVTNRYHCHANATIQKTFIDRELKVEAQFQLPDGTMQQVRGKFDSLVYDFANRRLCAVEYKTYQAADLSAQVAQVALYAYMLQQQKNEPVDAAVY
;
A
#
# COMPACT_ATOMS: atom_id res chain seq x y z
N MET A 1 33.48 1.99 9.59
CA MET A 1 34.51 1.22 8.85
C MET A 1 34.22 1.20 7.34
N TYR A 2 35.18 1.57 6.47
CA TYR A 2 35.05 1.42 5.00
C TYR A 2 35.89 0.24 4.53
N LEU A 3 35.27 -0.76 3.90
CA LEU A 3 35.90 -2.03 3.55
C LEU A 3 35.88 -2.25 2.04
N THR A 4 37.05 -2.50 1.46
CA THR A 4 37.21 -2.68 0.01
C THR A 4 37.66 -4.09 -0.37
N GLN A 5 38.35 -4.80 0.53
CA GLN A 5 38.90 -6.11 0.27
C GLN A 5 37.85 -7.21 0.44
N PRO A 6 37.73 -8.16 -0.50
CA PRO A 6 36.69 -9.20 -0.44
C PRO A 6 36.69 -10.01 0.87
N ARG A 7 37.86 -10.37 1.39
CA ARG A 7 37.98 -11.13 2.65
C ARG A 7 37.48 -10.35 3.85
N GLU A 8 37.86 -9.07 3.97
CA GLU A 8 37.40 -8.20 5.06
C GLU A 8 35.88 -7.98 5.00
N ILE A 9 35.34 -7.81 3.79
CA ILE A 9 33.89 -7.70 3.58
C ILE A 9 33.18 -8.99 4.01
N GLN A 10 33.69 -10.17 3.66
CA GLN A 10 33.12 -11.46 4.09
C GLN A 10 33.14 -11.60 5.61
N THR A 11 34.27 -11.30 6.26
CA THR A 11 34.38 -11.35 7.73
C THR A 11 33.43 -10.35 8.40
N ALA A 12 33.26 -9.16 7.84
CA ALA A 12 32.28 -8.20 8.32
C ALA A 12 30.85 -8.72 8.19
N ILE A 13 30.50 -9.35 7.05
CA ILE A 13 29.19 -9.97 6.84
C ILE A 13 28.92 -11.07 7.87
N GLU A 14 29.90 -11.92 8.16
CA GLU A 14 29.79 -12.97 9.17
C GLU A 14 29.59 -12.39 10.58
N THR A 15 30.31 -11.33 10.91
CA THR A 15 30.14 -10.62 12.19
C THR A 15 28.73 -10.03 12.29
N LEU A 16 28.27 -9.34 11.24
CA LEU A 16 26.94 -8.74 11.16
C LEU A 16 25.83 -9.78 11.22
N ALA A 17 26.06 -11.00 10.73
CA ALA A 17 25.09 -12.09 10.76
C ALA A 17 24.73 -12.58 12.17
N SER A 18 25.53 -12.21 13.19
CA SER A 18 25.21 -12.46 14.60
C SER A 18 24.26 -11.42 15.23
N SER A 19 23.98 -10.32 14.53
CA SER A 19 23.12 -9.24 15.02
C SER A 19 21.65 -9.58 14.90
N LYS A 20 20.83 -9.12 15.85
CA LYS A 20 19.35 -9.30 15.79
C LYS A 20 18.65 -8.24 14.94
N LEU A 21 19.27 -7.07 14.79
CA LEU A 21 18.70 -5.90 14.14
C LEU A 21 19.80 -5.15 13.41
N LEU A 22 19.56 -4.81 12.15
CA LEU A 22 20.49 -4.06 11.30
C LEU A 22 19.74 -2.94 10.57
N TRP A 23 20.35 -1.76 10.50
CA TRP A 23 19.90 -0.65 9.66
C TRP A 23 20.74 -0.63 8.39
N LEU A 24 20.06 -0.70 7.25
CA LEU A 24 20.67 -0.91 5.94
C LEU A 24 20.30 0.20 4.97
N ASP A 25 21.26 0.55 4.14
CA ASP A 25 21.09 1.42 2.98
C ASP A 25 21.98 0.93 1.82
N THR A 26 21.73 1.40 0.60
CA THR A 26 22.57 1.09 -0.56
C THR A 26 22.80 2.29 -1.45
N GLU A 27 23.95 2.31 -2.14
CA GLU A 27 24.22 3.29 -3.19
C GLU A 27 24.40 2.62 -4.54
N THR A 28 23.90 3.28 -5.60
CA THR A 28 23.91 2.74 -6.95
C THR A 28 24.80 3.56 -7.88
N ALA A 29 25.62 2.86 -8.67
CA ALA A 29 26.36 3.43 -9.78
C ALA A 29 25.54 3.32 -11.08
N ASP A 30 25.87 4.18 -12.05
CA ASP A 30 25.29 4.17 -13.39
C ASP A 30 23.75 4.26 -13.42
N TRP A 31 23.13 4.97 -12.47
CA TRP A 31 21.67 5.02 -12.31
C TRP A 31 20.90 5.55 -13.55
N ARG A 32 21.59 6.28 -14.44
CA ARG A 32 21.06 6.78 -15.73
C ARG A 32 21.16 5.77 -16.87
N THR A 33 21.85 4.65 -16.68
CA THR A 33 22.05 3.64 -17.71
C THR A 33 21.00 2.53 -17.63
N LYS A 34 20.95 1.68 -18.65
CA LYS A 34 20.03 0.51 -18.68
C LYS A 34 20.36 -0.55 -17.61
N TYR A 35 21.54 -0.49 -16.99
CA TYR A 35 22.04 -1.53 -16.08
C TYR A 35 22.68 -0.91 -14.82
N PRO A 36 21.87 -0.31 -13.93
CA PRO A 36 22.38 0.23 -12.67
C PRO A 36 23.00 -0.89 -11.82
N LYS A 37 24.13 -0.59 -11.18
CA LYS A 37 24.88 -1.53 -10.36
C LYS A 37 24.90 -1.08 -8.91
N ILE A 38 24.83 -2.03 -7.98
CA ILE A 38 25.07 -1.72 -6.58
C ILE A 38 26.55 -1.40 -6.37
N SER A 39 26.82 -0.25 -5.77
CA SER A 39 28.17 0.25 -5.52
C SER A 39 28.57 0.04 -4.07
N LEU A 40 27.68 0.41 -3.14
CA LEU A 40 27.90 0.29 -1.70
C LEU A 40 26.71 -0.38 -1.02
N ILE A 41 27.01 -1.09 0.06
CA ILE A 41 26.04 -1.52 1.07
C ILE A 41 26.49 -0.94 2.40
N GLN A 42 25.61 -0.20 3.06
CA GLN A 42 25.88 0.38 4.37
C GLN A 42 25.11 -0.39 5.44
N VAL A 43 25.77 -0.64 6.58
CA VAL A 43 25.20 -1.41 7.68
C VAL A 43 25.56 -0.79 9.02
N LEU A 44 24.54 -0.52 9.83
CA LEU A 44 24.72 -0.20 11.24
C LEU A 44 24.08 -1.29 12.09
N ALA A 45 24.81 -1.77 13.10
CA ALA A 45 24.34 -2.77 14.06
C ALA A 45 24.09 -2.16 15.45
N ASN A 46 24.77 -1.06 15.79
CA ASN A 46 24.63 -0.39 17.08
C ASN A 46 23.60 0.76 17.01
N PRO A 47 22.42 0.66 17.66
CA PRO A 47 21.41 1.73 17.67
C PRO A 47 21.83 3.03 18.36
N ASP A 48 22.85 2.95 19.22
CA ASP A 48 23.30 4.06 20.05
C ASP A 48 24.43 4.85 19.39
N ASP A 49 24.97 4.36 18.27
CA ASP A 49 25.93 5.10 17.48
C ASP A 49 25.25 6.26 16.74
N ARG A 50 25.60 7.49 17.14
CA ARG A 50 25.16 8.73 16.51
C ARG A 50 26.18 9.37 15.58
N THR A 51 27.38 8.78 15.51
CA THR A 51 28.54 9.32 14.78
C THR A 51 28.78 8.58 13.47
N GLY A 52 28.33 7.32 13.38
CA GLY A 52 28.59 6.43 12.25
C GLY A 52 29.96 5.76 12.30
N ASP A 53 30.68 5.84 13.42
CA ASP A 53 32.01 5.23 13.58
C ASP A 53 31.95 3.71 13.48
N SER A 54 30.88 3.11 14.03
CA SER A 54 30.60 1.67 13.95
C SER A 54 29.87 1.25 12.68
N ALA A 55 29.46 2.19 11.82
CA ALA A 55 28.79 1.87 10.57
C ALA A 55 29.77 1.22 9.57
N TYR A 56 29.39 0.08 9.01
CA TYR A 56 30.11 -0.57 7.92
C TYR A 56 29.68 0.04 6.59
N VAL A 57 30.66 0.37 5.75
CA VAL A 57 30.48 0.76 4.35
C VAL A 57 31.21 -0.28 3.51
N LEU A 58 30.46 -1.19 2.90
CA LEU A 58 30.98 -2.31 2.13
C LEU A 58 31.06 -1.92 0.66
N ASP A 59 32.27 -1.92 0.10
CA ASP A 59 32.49 -1.63 -1.32
C ASP A 59 32.25 -2.86 -2.19
N VAL A 60 31.07 -2.92 -2.80
CA VAL A 60 30.61 -4.08 -3.58
C VAL A 60 30.55 -3.82 -5.08
N LEU A 61 31.06 -2.66 -5.54
CA LEU A 61 31.11 -2.31 -6.95
C LEU A 61 31.90 -3.35 -7.75
N GLU A 62 31.28 -3.92 -8.78
CA GLU A 62 31.80 -5.04 -9.59
C GLU A 62 32.13 -6.32 -8.78
N LYS A 63 31.51 -6.52 -7.60
CA LYS A 63 31.69 -7.71 -6.75
C LYS A 63 30.37 -8.48 -6.53
N PRO A 64 29.72 -9.02 -7.58
CA PRO A 64 28.41 -9.68 -7.46
C PRO A 64 28.40 -10.85 -6.48
N ASN A 65 29.51 -11.59 -6.35
CA ASN A 65 29.62 -12.70 -5.39
C ASN A 65 29.52 -12.21 -3.93
N LEU A 66 30.02 -11.02 -3.61
CA LEU A 66 29.88 -10.45 -2.26
C LEU A 66 28.46 -9.95 -2.00
N VAL A 67 27.80 -9.40 -3.01
CA VAL A 67 26.38 -9.02 -2.93
C VAL A 67 25.53 -10.25 -2.67
N GLN A 68 25.76 -11.34 -3.42
CA GLN A 68 25.08 -12.61 -3.23
C GLN A 68 25.34 -13.18 -1.83
N TYR A 69 26.58 -13.16 -1.35
CA TYR A 69 26.93 -13.58 0.01
C TYR A 69 26.22 -12.76 1.09
N PHE A 70 26.15 -11.43 0.91
CA PHE A 70 25.38 -10.54 1.79
C PHE A 70 23.89 -10.91 1.80
N ILE A 71 23.32 -11.21 0.63
CA ILE A 71 21.91 -11.62 0.51
C ILE A 71 21.67 -12.90 1.30
N GLU A 72 22.50 -13.93 1.09
CA GLU A 72 22.37 -15.24 1.73
C GLU A 72 22.50 -15.16 3.26
N LYS A 73 23.49 -14.41 3.75
CA LYS A 73 23.79 -14.34 5.20
C LYS A 73 22.91 -13.37 5.96
N ILE A 74 22.50 -12.26 5.35
CA ILE A 74 21.81 -11.16 6.04
C ILE A 74 20.37 -11.01 5.55
N VAL A 75 20.18 -10.76 4.25
CA VAL A 75 18.87 -10.37 3.69
C VAL A 75 17.87 -11.53 3.77
N ALA A 76 18.31 -12.74 3.46
CA ALA A 76 17.52 -13.97 3.51
C ALA A 76 17.34 -14.52 4.94
N ASN A 77 18.16 -14.09 5.90
CA ASN A 77 18.13 -14.60 7.28
C ASN A 77 16.92 -14.03 8.06
N PRO A 78 15.92 -14.84 8.45
CA PRO A 78 14.74 -14.35 9.14
C PRO A 78 15.00 -13.92 10.60
N GLN A 79 16.11 -14.36 11.21
CA GLN A 79 16.45 -14.04 12.60
C GLN A 79 17.00 -12.62 12.77
N ILE A 80 17.37 -11.98 11.66
CA ILE A 80 17.84 -10.60 11.63
C ILE A 80 16.72 -9.72 11.12
N GLU A 81 16.29 -8.74 11.91
CA GLU A 81 15.44 -7.65 11.41
C GLU A 81 16.30 -6.69 10.59
N LYS A 82 15.90 -6.43 9.35
CA LYS A 82 16.57 -5.41 8.51
C LYS A 82 15.65 -4.22 8.33
N VAL A 83 16.13 -3.07 8.76
CA VAL A 83 15.43 -1.80 8.64
C VAL A 83 15.99 -1.03 7.46
N PHE A 84 15.12 -0.52 6.60
CA PHE A 84 15.45 0.34 5.46
C PHE A 84 14.53 1.56 5.42
N HIS A 85 14.96 2.66 4.78
CA HIS A 85 14.05 3.71 4.34
C HIS A 85 13.73 3.52 2.86
N ASN A 86 12.44 3.34 2.51
CA ASN A 86 12.04 3.00 1.14
C ASN A 86 12.59 1.65 0.62
N ALA A 87 12.70 0.64 1.48
CA ALA A 87 13.16 -0.74 1.22
C ALA A 87 12.89 -1.33 -0.18
N SER A 88 11.76 -1.00 -0.81
CA SER A 88 11.47 -1.46 -2.18
C SER A 88 12.47 -1.01 -3.24
N TYR A 89 13.23 0.06 -2.99
CA TYR A 89 14.29 0.51 -3.89
C TYR A 89 15.51 -0.40 -3.74
N ASP A 90 16.04 -0.53 -2.53
CA ASP A 90 17.27 -1.27 -2.21
C ASP A 90 17.11 -2.77 -2.52
N LEU A 91 15.95 -3.33 -2.16
CA LEU A 91 15.65 -4.75 -2.40
C LEU A 91 15.55 -5.11 -3.88
N LYS A 92 15.47 -4.15 -4.81
CA LYS A 92 15.63 -4.47 -6.25
C LYS A 92 17.04 -4.98 -6.56
N PHE A 93 18.03 -4.48 -5.83
CA PHE A 93 19.44 -4.83 -5.98
C PHE A 93 19.88 -5.95 -5.03
N LEU A 94 19.15 -6.12 -3.91
CA LEU A 94 19.43 -7.13 -2.88
C LEU A 94 18.48 -8.34 -2.92
N ASP A 95 17.92 -8.66 -4.09
CA ASP A 95 16.94 -9.74 -4.30
C ASP A 95 15.74 -9.73 -3.33
N LYS A 96 14.71 -8.97 -3.73
CA LYS A 96 13.43 -8.87 -3.04
C LYS A 96 12.76 -10.22 -2.77
N SER A 97 13.01 -11.26 -3.58
CA SER A 97 12.34 -12.56 -3.43
C SER A 97 12.87 -13.33 -2.20
N GLN A 98 14.14 -13.13 -1.87
CA GLN A 98 14.79 -13.78 -0.73
C GLN A 98 14.63 -13.01 0.58
N ALA A 99 14.39 -11.69 0.50
CA ALA A 99 14.27 -10.82 1.68
C ALA A 99 13.25 -11.30 2.74
N LYS A 100 13.74 -11.51 3.97
CA LYS A 100 12.95 -11.87 5.16
C LYS A 100 13.07 -10.81 6.25
N ASN A 101 12.08 -10.71 7.13
CA ASN A 101 12.09 -9.84 8.32
C ASN A 101 12.53 -8.38 8.02
N ILE A 102 11.79 -7.73 7.12
CA ILE A 102 12.08 -6.37 6.64
C ILE A 102 11.14 -5.36 7.29
N THR A 103 11.73 -4.34 7.91
CA THR A 103 11.04 -3.15 8.40
C THR A 103 11.35 -1.97 7.48
N CYS A 104 10.30 -1.20 7.12
CA CYS A 104 10.44 -0.08 6.19
C CYS A 104 9.93 1.19 6.86
N THR A 105 10.84 2.11 7.22
CA THR A 105 10.50 3.33 7.96
C THR A 105 9.59 4.25 7.16
N LEU A 106 9.76 4.35 5.83
CA LEU A 106 8.86 5.11 4.96
C LEU A 106 7.42 4.57 5.00
N LYS A 107 7.23 3.25 5.07
CA LYS A 107 5.89 2.66 5.19
C LYS A 107 5.27 2.96 6.55
N ILE A 108 6.06 2.93 7.62
CA ILE A 108 5.61 3.31 8.97
C ILE A 108 5.20 4.78 8.97
N ALA A 109 6.07 5.67 8.48
CA ALA A 109 5.81 7.11 8.42
C ALA A 109 4.58 7.46 7.59
N LYS A 110 4.35 6.78 6.44
CA LYS A 110 3.14 6.93 5.62
C LYS A 110 1.86 6.56 6.37
N LYS A 111 1.89 5.54 7.23
CA LYS A 111 0.74 5.16 8.06
C LYS A 111 0.44 6.18 9.15
N ILE A 112 1.48 6.78 9.74
CA ILE A 112 1.34 7.81 10.78
C ILE A 112 0.87 9.14 10.16
N THR A 113 1.26 9.42 8.91
CA THR A 113 1.06 10.65 8.13
C THR A 113 1.99 11.80 8.51
N LYS A 114 2.40 12.62 7.53
CA LYS A 114 3.31 13.76 7.74
C LYS A 114 2.76 14.79 8.72
N THR A 115 1.44 15.01 8.70
CA THR A 115 0.75 15.96 9.59
C THR A 115 0.87 15.53 11.05
N LYS A 116 0.65 14.25 11.35
CA LYS A 116 0.78 13.73 12.71
C LYS A 116 2.24 13.65 13.17
N LEU A 117 3.17 13.44 12.24
CA LEU A 117 4.60 13.49 12.52
C LEU A 117 5.13 14.93 12.69
N GLY A 118 4.37 15.96 12.26
CA GLY A 118 4.86 17.34 12.25
C GLY A 118 6.03 17.56 11.28
N THR A 119 6.07 16.82 10.16
CA THR A 119 7.18 16.87 9.20
C THR A 119 6.77 17.42 7.85
N SER A 120 7.67 18.12 7.16
CA SER A 120 7.43 18.74 5.85
C SER A 120 7.26 17.70 4.74
N ASN A 121 8.05 16.64 4.78
CA ASN A 121 7.97 15.48 3.89
C ASN A 121 8.50 14.20 4.57
N LEU A 122 8.34 13.05 3.91
CA LEU A 122 8.68 11.75 4.48
C LEU A 122 10.04 11.18 4.02
N LYS A 123 10.94 12.00 3.46
CA LYS A 123 12.29 11.55 3.09
C LYS A 123 13.12 11.34 4.36
N LEU A 124 14.04 10.37 4.35
CA LEU A 124 14.87 10.02 5.50
C LEU A 124 15.53 11.23 6.16
N LYS A 125 16.20 12.06 5.38
CA LYS A 125 16.90 13.27 5.85
C LYS A 125 15.98 14.27 6.54
N THR A 126 14.80 14.50 5.97
CA THR A 126 13.78 15.37 6.56
C THR A 126 13.32 14.80 7.90
N LEU A 127 13.03 13.50 7.95
CA LEU A 127 12.64 12.83 9.19
C LEU A 127 13.77 12.89 10.23
N ALA A 128 15.03 12.75 9.81
CA ALA A 128 16.17 12.86 10.73
C ALA A 128 16.29 14.29 11.30
N ALA A 129 16.20 15.31 10.45
CA ALA A 129 16.29 16.70 10.91
C ALA A 129 15.11 17.07 11.82
N GLU A 130 13.88 16.86 11.35
CA GLU A 130 12.67 17.38 11.98
C GLU A 130 12.15 16.50 13.13
N LEU A 131 12.36 15.16 13.09
CA LEU A 131 11.95 14.27 14.19
C LEU A 131 13.08 13.98 15.18
N CYS A 132 14.33 13.91 14.72
CA CYS A 132 15.45 13.50 15.56
C CYS A 132 16.39 14.65 15.93
N GLY A 133 16.18 15.86 15.39
CA GLY A 133 16.94 17.06 15.74
C GLY A 133 18.33 17.15 15.10
N PHE A 134 18.60 16.45 14.00
CA PHE A 134 19.87 16.59 13.30
C PHE A 134 19.94 17.93 12.54
N THR A 135 20.93 18.76 12.84
CA THR A 135 21.05 20.13 12.27
C THR A 135 21.88 20.20 11.00
N ASN A 136 22.81 19.25 10.79
CA ASN A 136 23.75 19.23 9.66
C ASN A 136 23.48 18.03 8.75
N VAL A 137 22.27 17.95 8.19
CA VAL A 137 21.90 16.85 7.31
C VAL A 137 22.27 17.20 5.87
N ASP A 138 23.44 16.75 5.43
CA ASP A 138 23.95 17.03 4.09
C ASP A 138 23.04 16.44 3.00
N SER A 139 22.53 17.29 2.11
CA SER A 139 21.67 16.89 1.00
C SER A 139 22.44 16.35 -0.21
N GLU A 140 23.74 16.66 -0.33
CA GLU A 140 24.54 16.52 -1.56
C GLU A 140 25.51 15.32 -1.64
N PRO A 141 25.09 14.05 -1.44
CA PRO A 141 25.58 13.08 -2.45
C PRO A 141 24.62 11.97 -2.88
N GLN A 142 23.29 12.09 -2.72
CA GLN A 142 22.36 11.14 -3.37
C GLN A 142 22.51 11.10 -4.90
N GLY A 143 22.95 12.21 -5.51
CA GLY A 143 23.22 12.32 -6.95
C GLY A 143 24.70 12.22 -7.33
N SER A 144 25.58 11.85 -6.39
CA SER A 144 27.02 11.80 -6.65
C SER A 144 27.41 10.61 -7.54
N ASP A 145 28.58 10.69 -8.17
CA ASP A 145 29.12 9.57 -8.92
C ASP A 145 29.68 8.50 -7.96
N TRP A 146 28.81 7.55 -7.61
CA TRP A 146 29.15 6.40 -6.78
C TRP A 146 30.00 5.35 -7.50
N ARG A 147 30.34 5.53 -8.77
CA ARG A 147 31.32 4.68 -9.48
C ARG A 147 32.75 5.09 -9.18
N ARG A 148 32.98 6.36 -8.87
CA ARG A 148 34.32 6.92 -8.67
C ARG A 148 35.04 6.24 -7.50
N ARG A 149 36.32 5.91 -7.70
CA ARG A 149 37.23 5.42 -6.67
C ARG A 149 38.56 6.20 -6.71
N PRO A 150 39.21 6.49 -5.56
CA PRO A 150 38.68 6.30 -4.21
C PRO A 150 37.45 7.19 -3.94
N LEU A 151 36.60 6.79 -2.99
CA LEU A 151 35.49 7.63 -2.53
C LEU A 151 36.05 8.85 -1.78
N SER A 152 35.40 10.00 -1.94
CA SER A 152 35.74 11.19 -1.16
C SER A 152 35.34 11.03 0.31
N GLU A 153 35.99 11.77 1.21
CA GLU A 153 35.62 11.80 2.63
C GLU A 153 34.16 12.19 2.83
N LYS A 154 33.63 13.12 2.02
CA LYS A 154 32.22 13.52 2.03
C LYS A 154 31.29 12.36 1.67
N GLN A 155 31.61 11.58 0.63
CA GLN A 155 30.83 10.39 0.25
C GLN A 155 30.85 9.32 1.35
N LEU A 156 32.01 9.09 1.97
CA LEU A 156 32.14 8.12 3.06
C LEU A 156 31.38 8.57 4.32
N HIS A 157 31.49 9.85 4.69
CA HIS A 157 30.76 10.42 5.82
C HIS A 157 29.25 10.33 5.59
N TYR A 158 28.81 10.71 4.40
CA TYR A 158 27.43 10.61 3.98
C TYR A 158 26.88 9.18 4.07
N ALA A 159 27.57 8.22 3.45
CA ALA A 159 27.17 6.81 3.44
C ALA A 159 27.01 6.26 4.87
N LYS A 160 27.92 6.61 5.78
CA LYS A 160 27.81 6.19 7.19
C LYS A 160 26.56 6.81 7.85
N LEU A 161 26.35 8.11 7.67
CA LEU A 161 25.28 8.83 8.35
C LEU A 161 23.88 8.42 7.93
N ASP A 162 23.66 7.97 6.68
CA ASP A 162 22.33 7.51 6.27
C ASP A 162 21.82 6.34 7.13
N THR A 163 22.70 5.42 7.54
CA THR A 163 22.32 4.34 8.47
C THR A 163 22.07 4.82 9.91
N VAL A 164 22.78 5.87 10.35
CA VAL A 164 22.58 6.51 11.67
C VAL A 164 21.24 7.25 11.72
N TYR A 165 20.94 8.04 10.68
CA TYR A 165 19.66 8.70 10.51
C TYR A 165 18.53 7.69 10.51
N LEU A 166 18.71 6.59 9.77
CA LEU A 166 17.74 5.51 9.69
C LEU A 166 17.47 4.87 11.06
N ALA A 167 18.51 4.64 11.87
CA ALA A 167 18.37 4.12 13.22
C ALA A 167 17.59 5.05 14.14
N CYS A 168 17.91 6.34 14.13
CA CYS A 168 17.22 7.35 14.93
C CYS A 168 15.76 7.52 14.51
N VAL A 169 15.51 7.66 13.21
CA VAL A 169 14.16 7.78 12.65
C VAL A 169 13.33 6.54 12.96
N HIS A 170 13.90 5.34 12.84
CA HIS A 170 13.23 4.11 13.21
C HIS A 170 12.74 4.14 14.67
N ARG A 171 13.63 4.52 15.60
CA ARG A 171 13.31 4.64 17.03
C ARG A 171 12.21 5.66 17.31
N GLU A 172 12.25 6.83 16.68
CA GLU A 172 11.19 7.85 16.85
C GLU A 172 9.85 7.39 16.30
N LEU A 173 9.82 6.76 15.12
CA LEU A 173 8.59 6.25 14.52
C LEU A 173 7.93 5.16 15.37
N LEU A 174 8.71 4.34 16.07
CA LEU A 174 8.17 3.32 16.98
C LEU A 174 7.40 3.90 18.16
N LYS A 175 7.71 5.14 18.62
CA LYS A 175 6.95 5.80 19.71
C LYS A 175 5.50 6.10 19.36
N PHE A 176 5.20 6.24 18.06
CA PHE A 176 3.83 6.46 17.57
C PHE A 176 3.03 5.17 17.43
N ILE A 177 3.69 4.02 17.59
CA ILE A 177 3.05 2.71 17.59
C ILE A 177 2.86 2.34 19.06
N PRO A 178 1.62 2.03 19.49
CA PRO A 178 1.38 1.66 20.88
C PRO A 178 2.29 0.49 21.28
N PRO A 179 2.88 0.51 22.49
CA PRO A 179 3.72 -0.59 22.95
C PRO A 179 2.89 -1.87 22.87
N LYS A 180 3.44 -2.88 22.18
CA LYS A 180 2.86 -4.22 22.25
C LYS A 180 2.89 -4.62 23.72
N SER A 181 1.74 -4.96 24.30
CA SER A 181 1.65 -5.63 25.59
C SER A 181 2.71 -6.73 25.64
N THR A 182 3.58 -6.70 26.65
CA THR A 182 4.53 -7.76 26.97
C THR A 182 3.76 -9.05 27.22
N LYS A 183 3.52 -9.80 26.15
CA LYS A 183 3.33 -11.24 26.26
C LYS A 183 4.71 -11.83 26.51
N THR A 184 4.82 -12.59 27.58
CA THR A 184 5.93 -13.50 27.88
C THR A 184 6.42 -14.19 26.62
N GLN A 185 7.73 -14.41 26.53
CA GLN A 185 8.47 -14.88 25.34
C GLN A 185 8.04 -16.25 24.78
N GLU A 186 6.99 -16.88 25.31
CA GLU A 186 6.36 -18.07 24.74
C GLU A 186 5.24 -17.72 23.74
N ASP A 187 4.82 -16.46 23.62
CA ASP A 187 3.69 -16.04 22.78
C ASP A 187 4.08 -15.10 21.61
N ILE A 188 5.37 -14.89 21.37
CA ILE A 188 5.90 -14.07 20.24
C ILE A 188 6.58 -14.95 19.16
N PHE A 189 6.63 -16.27 19.36
CA PHE A 189 6.76 -17.23 18.27
C PHE A 189 5.39 -17.57 17.65
N VAL A 190 4.63 -16.56 17.24
CA VAL A 190 4.04 -16.72 15.91
C VAL A 190 5.16 -16.38 14.95
N THR A 191 6.02 -17.39 14.76
CA THR A 191 6.49 -17.65 13.41
C THR A 191 5.27 -17.36 12.53
N LYS A 192 5.37 -16.40 11.61
CA LYS A 192 4.82 -16.75 10.31
C LYS A 192 5.67 -17.93 9.85
N ALA A 193 5.39 -19.12 10.42
CA ALA A 193 5.10 -20.24 9.58
C ALA A 193 4.34 -19.60 8.42
N LYS A 194 4.94 -19.66 7.23
CA LYS A 194 4.15 -19.63 6.01
C LYS A 194 2.89 -20.37 6.42
N PRO A 195 1.70 -19.72 6.44
CA PRO A 195 0.51 -20.48 6.75
C PRO A 195 0.61 -21.70 5.85
N ALA A 196 0.47 -22.89 6.45
CA ALA A 196 0.71 -24.15 5.72
C ALA A 196 -0.06 -24.14 4.38
N SER A 197 -1.10 -23.32 4.31
CA SER A 197 -1.78 -22.77 3.16
C SER A 197 -1.41 -21.28 2.86
N PRO A 198 -0.89 -20.92 1.67
CA PRO A 198 -0.63 -19.52 1.30
C PRO A 198 -1.88 -18.65 1.45
N SER A 199 -1.75 -17.38 1.89
CA SER A 199 -2.88 -16.47 2.12
C SER A 199 -3.87 -16.52 0.95
N PHE A 200 -5.09 -16.94 1.22
CA PHE A 200 -6.14 -17.13 0.22
C PHE A 200 -7.12 -15.96 0.32
N SER A 201 -7.24 -15.16 -0.75
CA SER A 201 -8.11 -13.99 -0.79
C SER A 201 -9.35 -14.24 -1.63
N VAL A 202 -10.36 -13.39 -1.48
CA VAL A 202 -11.53 -13.38 -2.39
C VAL A 202 -11.09 -13.13 -3.84
N THR A 203 -10.06 -12.30 -4.06
CA THR A 203 -9.45 -12.11 -5.39
C THR A 203 -8.88 -13.41 -5.95
N ASN A 204 -8.32 -14.29 -5.12
CA ASN A 204 -7.84 -15.60 -5.58
C ASN A 204 -8.98 -16.47 -6.10
N VAL A 205 -10.17 -16.41 -5.49
CA VAL A 205 -11.36 -17.11 -5.99
C VAL A 205 -11.77 -16.57 -7.35
N ARG A 206 -11.83 -15.23 -7.49
CA ARG A 206 -12.12 -14.59 -8.77
C ARG A 206 -11.15 -15.04 -9.86
N VAL A 207 -9.84 -14.96 -9.60
CA VAL A 207 -8.79 -15.35 -10.54
C VAL A 207 -8.88 -16.85 -10.88
N ALA A 208 -9.16 -17.70 -9.89
CA ALA A 208 -9.34 -19.13 -10.11
C ALA A 208 -10.53 -19.43 -11.03
N LEU A 209 -11.61 -18.64 -10.94
CA LEU A 209 -12.75 -18.74 -11.86
C LEU A 209 -12.44 -18.14 -13.24
N GLU A 210 -11.79 -16.97 -13.31
CA GLU A 210 -11.38 -16.33 -14.58
C GLU A 210 -10.43 -17.24 -15.38
N CYS A 211 -9.43 -17.83 -14.72
CA CYS A 211 -8.50 -18.76 -15.34
C CYS A 211 -7.80 -19.66 -14.30
N PRO A 212 -8.27 -20.91 -14.11
CA PRO A 212 -7.67 -21.86 -13.17
C PRO A 212 -6.18 -22.09 -13.42
N ARG A 213 -5.77 -22.07 -14.69
CA ARG A 213 -4.37 -22.27 -15.11
C ARG A 213 -3.48 -21.11 -14.68
N LEU A 214 -3.91 -19.86 -14.88
CA LEU A 214 -3.15 -18.70 -14.40
C LEU A 214 -3.10 -18.66 -12.88
N PHE A 215 -4.21 -18.97 -12.21
CA PHE A 215 -4.23 -19.09 -10.76
C PHE A 215 -3.20 -20.10 -10.27
N TYR A 216 -3.17 -21.29 -10.86
CA TYR A 216 -2.19 -22.33 -10.54
C TYR A 216 -0.75 -21.84 -10.75
N LEU A 217 -0.47 -21.23 -11.91
CA LEU A 217 0.87 -20.74 -12.25
C LEU A 217 1.32 -19.63 -11.28
N ASP A 218 0.46 -18.66 -10.98
CA ASP A 218 0.75 -17.61 -10.01
C ASP A 218 1.03 -18.19 -8.61
N ARG A 219 0.20 -19.13 -8.15
CA ARG A 219 0.37 -19.74 -6.82
C ARG A 219 1.60 -20.63 -6.70
N ARG A 220 2.06 -21.23 -7.80
CA ARG A 220 3.20 -22.17 -7.82
C ARG A 220 4.52 -21.51 -8.18
N PHE A 221 4.51 -20.59 -9.14
CA PHE A 221 5.72 -20.01 -9.73
C PHE A 221 5.84 -18.50 -9.51
N GLY A 222 4.80 -17.85 -8.99
CA GLY A 222 4.71 -16.39 -8.86
C GLY A 222 4.44 -15.69 -10.19
N GLY A 223 3.69 -14.59 -10.17
CA GLY A 223 3.43 -13.81 -11.38
C GLY A 223 2.44 -12.68 -11.17
N MET A 224 2.01 -12.04 -12.27
CA MET A 224 0.78 -11.24 -12.26
C MET A 224 -0.36 -12.10 -12.77
N SER A 225 -1.42 -12.20 -11.99
CA SER A 225 -2.54 -13.11 -12.21
C SER A 225 -3.64 -12.54 -13.11
N VAL A 226 -3.43 -11.37 -13.73
CA VAL A 226 -4.45 -10.68 -14.53
C VAL A 226 -4.04 -10.67 -16.00
N PHE A 227 -4.85 -11.26 -16.87
CA PHE A 227 -4.76 -11.06 -18.31
C PHE A 227 -5.23 -9.64 -18.63
N PHE A 228 -4.30 -8.76 -18.98
CA PHE A 228 -4.64 -7.50 -19.62
C PHE A 228 -4.43 -7.65 -21.13
N PRO A 229 -5.47 -7.48 -21.98
CA PRO A 229 -5.24 -7.37 -23.42
C PRO A 229 -4.27 -6.20 -23.67
N LYS A 230 -3.26 -6.41 -24.52
CA LYS A 230 -2.14 -5.48 -24.78
C LYS A 230 -2.56 -4.06 -25.22
N THR A 231 -3.82 -3.86 -25.56
CA THR A 231 -4.31 -2.68 -26.28
C THR A 231 -5.18 -1.71 -25.48
N GLN A 232 -5.47 -1.92 -24.18
CA GLN A 232 -6.65 -1.23 -23.64
C GLN A 232 -6.62 -0.50 -22.29
N TYR A 233 -5.52 -0.40 -21.54
CA TYR A 233 -5.62 0.33 -20.26
C TYR A 233 -4.41 1.22 -19.96
N ALA A 234 -4.66 2.53 -19.98
CA ALA A 234 -3.99 3.46 -19.10
C ALA A 234 -4.42 3.15 -17.65
N ALA A 235 -3.57 3.45 -16.66
CA ALA A 235 -3.76 3.10 -15.25
C ALA A 235 -4.91 3.91 -14.58
N ILE A 236 -6.16 3.70 -15.02
CA ILE A 236 -7.37 4.40 -14.56
C ILE A 236 -7.93 3.88 -13.23
N GLY A 237 -7.56 2.65 -12.85
CA GLY A 237 -8.08 1.98 -11.66
C GLY A 237 -7.91 2.82 -10.39
N ASN A 238 -6.66 3.17 -10.07
CA ASN A 238 -6.37 3.92 -8.85
C ASN A 238 -7.06 5.30 -8.81
N PRO A 239 -7.02 6.13 -9.88
CA PRO A 239 -7.79 7.37 -9.97
C PRO A 239 -9.29 7.21 -9.72
N PHE A 240 -9.94 6.21 -10.33
CA PHE A 240 -11.37 5.98 -10.16
C PHE A 240 -11.73 5.68 -8.71
N HIS A 241 -11.00 4.74 -8.07
CA HIS A 241 -11.27 4.36 -6.68
C HIS A 241 -11.07 5.53 -5.71
N GLN A 242 -10.04 6.36 -5.95
CA GLN A 242 -9.80 7.57 -5.16
C GLN A 242 -10.95 8.57 -5.28
N LEU A 243 -11.45 8.79 -6.49
CA LEU A 243 -12.57 9.71 -6.73
C LEU A 243 -13.90 9.16 -6.18
N ALA A 244 -14.16 7.86 -6.30
CA ALA A 244 -15.33 7.21 -5.72
C ALA A 244 -15.35 7.33 -4.19
N GLN A 245 -14.21 7.03 -3.53
CA GLN A 245 -14.06 7.25 -2.10
C GLN A 245 -14.26 8.73 -1.74
N LYS A 246 -13.66 9.65 -2.53
CA LYS A 246 -13.77 11.08 -2.29
C LYS A 246 -15.21 11.58 -2.40
N PHE A 247 -16.00 11.01 -3.30
CA PHE A 247 -17.42 11.32 -3.44
C PHE A 247 -18.17 10.96 -2.15
N VAL A 248 -17.99 9.74 -1.62
CA VAL A 248 -18.65 9.30 -0.38
C VAL A 248 -18.24 10.18 0.80
N GLU A 249 -16.95 10.50 0.93
CA GLU A 249 -16.45 11.42 1.95
C GLU A 249 -17.13 12.80 1.87
N LEU A 250 -17.25 13.36 0.66
CA LEU A 250 -17.90 14.66 0.45
C LEU A 250 -19.40 14.59 0.72
N ALA A 251 -20.09 13.54 0.28
CA ALA A 251 -21.51 13.36 0.56
C ALA A 251 -21.80 13.33 2.07
N LEU A 252 -20.92 12.68 2.85
CA LEU A 252 -21.03 12.60 4.31
C LEU A 252 -20.71 13.92 5.02
N THR A 253 -19.77 14.71 4.50
CA THR A 253 -19.22 15.88 5.21
C THR A 253 -19.81 17.21 4.76
N ASP A 254 -20.00 17.41 3.46
CA ASP A 254 -20.47 18.66 2.88
C ASP A 254 -22.01 18.77 2.97
N SER A 255 -22.50 19.80 3.66
CA SER A 255 -23.93 19.99 3.91
C SER A 255 -24.74 20.19 2.63
N ARG A 256 -24.14 20.64 1.53
CA ARG A 256 -24.84 20.85 0.26
C ARG A 256 -25.40 19.56 -0.31
N PHE A 257 -24.70 18.43 -0.15
CA PHE A 257 -25.21 17.11 -0.57
C PHE A 257 -26.44 16.69 0.24
N ARG A 258 -26.45 17.00 1.55
CA ARG A 258 -27.61 16.74 2.42
C ARG A 258 -28.80 17.61 2.05
N SER A 259 -28.56 18.87 1.69
CA SER A 259 -29.61 19.81 1.25
C SER A 259 -30.37 19.34 0.01
N LEU A 260 -29.72 18.59 -0.89
CA LEU A 260 -30.37 18.02 -2.08
C LEU A 260 -31.48 17.00 -1.73
N LEU A 261 -31.46 16.43 -0.53
CA LEU A 261 -32.45 15.45 -0.07
C LEU A 261 -33.49 16.08 0.88
N THR A 262 -33.43 17.39 1.13
CA THR A 262 -34.38 18.08 2.02
C THR A 262 -35.84 18.04 1.57
N PRO A 263 -36.19 18.15 0.27
CA PRO A 263 -37.57 17.99 -0.19
C PRO A 263 -38.22 16.68 0.27
N ALA A 264 -39.55 16.64 0.25
CA ALA A 264 -40.31 15.43 0.56
C ALA A 264 -39.94 14.29 -0.41
N ALA A 265 -40.00 13.03 0.04
CA ALA A 265 -39.49 11.91 -0.76
C ALA A 265 -40.20 11.79 -2.11
N GLU A 266 -41.49 12.12 -2.15
CA GLU A 266 -42.37 12.13 -3.33
C GLU A 266 -42.01 13.21 -4.36
N GLN A 267 -41.27 14.24 -3.93
CA GLN A 267 -40.85 15.36 -4.77
C GLN A 267 -39.43 15.15 -5.32
N LEU A 268 -38.69 14.16 -4.80
CA LEU A 268 -37.32 13.90 -5.23
C LEU A 268 -37.31 13.07 -6.51
N GLN A 269 -36.66 13.59 -7.55
CA GLN A 269 -36.33 12.82 -8.74
C GLN A 269 -34.87 12.39 -8.69
N ALA A 270 -34.63 11.07 -8.82
CA ALA A 270 -33.27 10.52 -8.73
C ALA A 270 -32.31 11.12 -9.76
N GLU A 271 -32.80 11.40 -10.98
CA GLU A 271 -31.99 12.01 -12.04
C GLU A 271 -31.59 13.45 -11.71
N GLU A 272 -32.51 14.27 -11.19
CA GLU A 272 -32.21 15.64 -10.77
C GLU A 272 -31.21 15.68 -9.62
N VAL A 273 -31.44 14.83 -8.59
CA VAL A 273 -30.50 14.67 -7.47
C VAL A 273 -29.12 14.23 -7.98
N ALA A 274 -29.07 13.27 -8.91
CA ALA A 274 -27.81 12.83 -9.51
C ALA A 274 -27.09 13.96 -10.24
N GLN A 275 -27.80 14.75 -11.06
CA GLN A 275 -27.21 15.88 -11.79
C GLN A 275 -26.64 16.92 -10.84
N GLU A 276 -27.34 17.28 -9.78
CA GLU A 276 -26.85 18.24 -8.78
C GLU A 276 -25.67 17.69 -7.97
N MET A 277 -25.71 16.42 -7.56
CA MET A 277 -24.56 15.76 -6.92
C MET A 277 -23.34 15.72 -7.84
N GLN A 278 -23.52 15.44 -9.13
CA GLN A 278 -22.45 15.46 -10.14
C GLN A 278 -21.87 16.87 -10.29
N LYS A 279 -22.70 17.92 -10.37
CA LYS A 279 -22.24 19.32 -10.45
C LYS A 279 -21.42 19.74 -9.21
N LEU A 280 -21.92 19.41 -8.02
CA LEU A 280 -21.20 19.67 -6.76
C LEU A 280 -19.86 18.94 -6.74
N PHE A 281 -19.87 17.64 -6.98
CA PHE A 281 -18.66 16.83 -6.97
C PHE A 281 -17.65 17.26 -8.04
N TYR A 282 -18.13 17.64 -9.23
CA TYR A 282 -17.28 18.16 -10.29
C TYR A 282 -16.54 19.41 -9.83
N THR A 283 -17.27 20.37 -9.28
CA THR A 283 -16.72 21.67 -8.84
C THR A 283 -15.74 21.51 -7.68
N ILE A 284 -16.08 20.67 -6.69
CA ILE A 284 -15.32 20.56 -5.44
C ILE A 284 -14.08 19.66 -5.59
N ALA A 285 -14.20 18.55 -6.32
CA ALA A 285 -13.19 17.50 -6.33
C ALA A 285 -12.62 17.23 -7.72
N PHE A 286 -13.49 16.98 -8.71
CA PHE A 286 -13.02 16.48 -10.00
C PHE A 286 -12.29 17.54 -10.82
N PHE A 287 -12.79 18.78 -10.86
CA PHE A 287 -12.17 19.86 -11.63
C PHE A 287 -10.78 20.26 -11.08
N PRO A 288 -10.59 20.47 -9.76
CA PRO A 288 -9.25 20.67 -9.20
C PRO A 288 -8.30 19.50 -9.50
N TYR A 289 -8.79 18.26 -9.42
CA TYR A 289 -8.03 17.06 -9.76
C TYR A 289 -7.62 17.02 -11.24
N LEU A 290 -8.54 17.37 -12.14
CA LEU A 290 -8.26 17.45 -13.58
C LEU A 290 -7.23 18.54 -13.88
N GLN A 291 -7.30 19.69 -13.20
CA GLN A 291 -6.31 20.76 -13.35
C GLN A 291 -4.90 20.36 -12.88
N SER A 292 -4.76 19.52 -11.84
CA SER A 292 -3.45 18.99 -11.45
C SER A 292 -2.92 17.99 -12.47
N VAL A 293 -3.79 17.13 -12.98
CA VAL A 293 -3.44 16.14 -14.00
C VAL A 293 -2.98 16.80 -15.30
N ILE A 294 -3.68 17.83 -15.78
CA ILE A 294 -3.31 18.55 -17.02
C ILE A 294 -1.91 19.17 -16.88
N ARG A 295 -1.57 19.68 -15.70
CA ARG A 295 -0.25 20.28 -15.42
C ARG A 295 0.87 19.25 -15.39
N GLU A 296 0.61 18.07 -14.81
CA GLU A 296 1.64 17.05 -14.61
C GLU A 296 1.78 16.10 -15.82
N ASN A 297 0.67 15.71 -16.45
CA ASN A 297 0.61 14.68 -17.49
C ASN A 297 -0.50 14.96 -18.54
N PRO A 298 -0.31 15.96 -19.42
CA PRO A 298 -1.35 16.41 -20.35
C PRO A 298 -1.80 15.34 -21.38
N HIS A 299 -0.93 14.37 -21.69
CA HIS A 299 -1.24 13.28 -22.62
C HIS A 299 -2.29 12.28 -22.10
N LEU A 300 -2.59 12.31 -20.80
CA LEU A 300 -3.57 11.41 -20.19
C LEU A 300 -5.00 11.97 -20.21
N VAL A 301 -5.22 13.20 -20.66
CA VAL A 301 -6.55 13.88 -20.61
C VAL A 301 -7.70 13.04 -21.19
N PRO A 302 -7.58 12.36 -22.35
CA PRO A 302 -8.67 11.53 -22.89
C PRO A 302 -9.08 10.38 -21.94
N THR A 303 -8.10 9.79 -21.27
CA THR A 303 -8.30 8.73 -20.27
C THR A 303 -9.07 9.24 -19.04
N TYR A 304 -8.91 10.51 -18.66
CA TYR A 304 -9.62 11.09 -17.52
C TYR A 304 -11.09 11.42 -17.82
N ASN A 305 -11.45 11.68 -19.08
CA ASN A 305 -12.85 11.78 -19.45
C ASN A 305 -13.58 10.44 -19.21
N GLN A 306 -12.93 9.31 -19.47
CA GLN A 306 -13.51 7.99 -19.17
C GLN A 306 -13.73 7.78 -17.66
N ILE A 307 -12.75 8.21 -16.84
CA ILE A 307 -12.90 8.18 -15.37
C ILE A 307 -14.10 9.03 -14.94
N TRP A 308 -14.26 10.23 -15.52
CA TRP A 308 -15.42 11.09 -15.23
C TRP A 308 -16.74 10.42 -15.55
N GLN A 309 -16.87 9.80 -16.74
CA GLN A 309 -18.11 9.10 -17.10
C GLN A 309 -18.43 7.95 -16.15
N GLY A 310 -17.42 7.18 -15.74
CA GLY A 310 -17.60 6.13 -14.73
C GLY A 310 -18.06 6.71 -13.38
N VAL A 311 -17.43 7.78 -12.90
CA VAL A 311 -17.83 8.38 -11.62
C VAL A 311 -19.23 8.98 -11.69
N ARG A 312 -19.62 9.59 -12.83
CA ARG A 312 -21.00 10.07 -13.03
C ARG A 312 -22.03 8.95 -12.94
N GLY A 313 -21.75 7.81 -13.58
CA GLY A 313 -22.63 6.64 -13.51
C GLY A 313 -22.77 6.15 -12.07
N LEU A 314 -21.67 6.04 -11.32
CA LEU A 314 -21.68 5.65 -9.91
C LEU A 314 -22.51 6.62 -9.06
N ILE A 315 -22.34 7.94 -9.25
CA ILE A 315 -23.15 8.95 -8.56
C ILE A 315 -24.63 8.80 -8.89
N GLY A 316 -24.98 8.45 -10.14
CA GLY A 316 -26.35 8.16 -10.54
C GLY A 316 -26.96 7.00 -9.75
N HIS A 317 -26.24 5.89 -9.60
CA HIS A 317 -26.69 4.77 -8.78
C HIS A 317 -26.86 5.13 -7.31
N TYR A 318 -25.94 5.92 -6.75
CA TYR A 318 -26.07 6.41 -5.38
C TYR A 318 -27.23 7.37 -5.20
N ALA A 319 -27.47 8.29 -6.14
CA ALA A 319 -28.62 9.18 -6.09
C ALA A 319 -29.95 8.39 -6.10
N GLN A 320 -30.05 7.36 -6.95
CA GLN A 320 -31.21 6.46 -6.96
C GLN A 320 -31.42 5.79 -5.59
N LEU A 321 -30.37 5.19 -5.03
CA LEU A 321 -30.44 4.55 -3.72
C LEU A 321 -30.80 5.55 -2.61
N LEU A 322 -30.21 6.75 -2.61
CA LEU A 322 -30.51 7.79 -1.63
C LEU A 322 -31.97 8.24 -1.71
N VAL A 323 -32.50 8.47 -2.91
CA VAL A 323 -33.90 8.85 -3.11
C VAL A 323 -34.84 7.72 -2.67
N THR A 324 -34.55 6.46 -3.02
CA THR A 324 -35.30 5.31 -2.50
C THR A 324 -35.26 5.25 -0.97
N ASN A 325 -34.09 5.45 -0.37
CA ASN A 325 -33.92 5.45 1.08
C ASN A 325 -34.61 6.64 1.77
N ARG A 326 -34.89 7.74 1.06
CA ARG A 326 -35.62 8.89 1.62
C ARG A 326 -37.07 8.56 1.99
N TYR A 327 -37.68 7.56 1.37
CA TYR A 327 -39.00 7.06 1.79
C TYR A 327 -38.99 6.40 3.18
N HIS A 328 -37.82 6.03 3.68
CA HIS A 328 -37.65 5.28 4.92
C HIS A 328 -36.79 6.00 5.96
N CYS A 329 -36.20 7.13 5.59
CA CYS A 329 -35.23 7.85 6.42
C CYS A 329 -35.34 9.37 6.24
N HIS A 330 -35.27 10.10 7.34
CA HIS A 330 -35.24 11.57 7.32
C HIS A 330 -34.01 12.09 6.59
N ALA A 331 -34.17 13.17 5.82
CA ALA A 331 -33.13 13.80 5.00
C ALA A 331 -31.77 13.95 5.70
N ASN A 332 -31.79 14.40 6.95
CA ASN A 332 -30.57 14.67 7.73
C ASN A 332 -29.76 13.40 8.06
N ALA A 333 -30.39 12.23 8.03
CA ALA A 333 -29.76 10.96 8.37
C ALA A 333 -29.57 10.03 7.16
N THR A 334 -30.23 10.29 6.03
CA THR A 334 -30.24 9.38 4.88
C THR A 334 -28.84 9.05 4.39
N ILE A 335 -28.03 10.05 4.04
CA ILE A 335 -26.68 9.82 3.52
C ILE A 335 -25.82 9.05 4.54
N GLN A 336 -25.84 9.46 5.81
CA GLN A 336 -25.05 8.84 6.87
C GLN A 336 -25.45 7.38 7.14
N LYS A 337 -26.74 7.05 7.03
CA LYS A 337 -27.22 5.69 7.23
C LYS A 337 -27.18 4.84 5.96
N THR A 338 -27.13 5.45 4.78
CA THR A 338 -26.96 4.75 3.51
C THR A 338 -25.51 4.33 3.31
N PHE A 339 -24.54 5.24 3.51
CA PHE A 339 -23.12 4.90 3.33
C PHE A 339 -22.51 4.41 4.64
N ILE A 340 -22.13 3.13 4.67
CA ILE A 340 -21.52 2.51 5.85
C ILE A 340 -19.99 2.60 5.71
N ASP A 341 -19.40 3.68 6.21
CA ASP A 341 -17.94 3.96 6.16
C ASP A 341 -17.11 3.14 7.19
N ARG A 342 -17.64 2.00 7.64
CA ARG A 342 -16.95 1.13 8.60
C ARG A 342 -16.96 -0.30 8.05
N GLU A 343 -15.87 -1.02 8.30
CA GLU A 343 -15.77 -2.47 8.12
C GLU A 343 -15.80 -2.99 6.66
N LEU A 344 -15.08 -2.35 5.75
CA LEU A 344 -14.88 -2.86 4.38
C LEU A 344 -14.06 -4.16 4.28
N LYS A 345 -13.61 -4.73 5.40
CA LYS A 345 -12.78 -5.94 5.45
C LYS A 345 -13.60 -7.08 6.02
N VAL A 346 -13.53 -8.22 5.33
CA VAL A 346 -14.23 -9.45 5.73
C VAL A 346 -13.26 -10.62 5.74
N GLU A 347 -13.50 -11.54 6.66
CA GLU A 347 -12.78 -12.80 6.74
C GLU A 347 -13.66 -13.91 7.31
N ALA A 348 -13.52 -15.11 6.76
CA ALA A 348 -14.23 -16.29 7.21
C ALA A 348 -13.35 -17.54 7.06
N GLN A 349 -13.69 -18.59 7.80
CA GLN A 349 -13.07 -19.90 7.70
C GLN A 349 -13.99 -20.82 6.91
N PHE A 350 -13.45 -21.50 5.90
CA PHE A 350 -14.19 -22.46 5.08
C PHE A 350 -13.60 -23.85 5.30
N GLN A 351 -14.46 -24.84 5.55
CA GLN A 351 -14.03 -26.24 5.59
C GLN A 351 -13.88 -26.76 4.16
N LEU A 352 -12.73 -27.33 3.84
CA LEU A 352 -12.44 -27.96 2.57
C LEU A 352 -12.90 -29.43 2.57
N PRO A 353 -13.08 -30.07 1.40
CA PRO A 353 -13.51 -31.47 1.32
C PRO A 353 -12.60 -32.48 2.03
N ASP A 354 -11.32 -32.15 2.21
CA ASP A 354 -10.35 -32.96 2.95
C ASP A 354 -10.43 -32.76 4.47
N GLY A 355 -11.41 -31.97 4.94
CA GLY A 355 -11.63 -31.64 6.34
C GLY A 355 -10.75 -30.50 6.87
N THR A 356 -9.82 -29.97 6.07
CA THR A 356 -8.96 -28.86 6.49
C THR A 356 -9.72 -27.52 6.46
N MET A 357 -9.25 -26.54 7.25
CA MET A 357 -9.84 -25.19 7.27
C MET A 357 -9.00 -24.22 6.43
N GLN A 358 -9.66 -23.48 5.55
CA GLN A 358 -9.08 -22.40 4.77
C GLN A 358 -9.65 -21.05 5.20
N GLN A 359 -8.77 -20.19 5.73
CA GLN A 359 -9.14 -18.81 5.96
C GLN A 359 -9.18 -18.06 4.62
N VAL A 360 -10.31 -17.40 4.35
CA VAL A 360 -10.47 -16.50 3.21
C VAL A 360 -10.64 -15.08 3.72
N ARG A 361 -9.93 -14.13 3.12
CA ARG A 361 -10.01 -12.71 3.49
C ARG A 361 -10.22 -11.83 2.27
N GLY A 362 -10.82 -10.67 2.47
CA GLY A 362 -10.77 -9.65 1.44
C GLY A 362 -11.29 -8.30 1.89
N LYS A 363 -11.25 -7.36 0.97
CA LYS A 363 -11.69 -5.99 1.16
C LYS A 363 -12.45 -5.56 -0.09
N PHE A 364 -13.67 -5.12 0.08
CA PHE A 364 -14.49 -4.57 -1.00
C PHE A 364 -14.47 -3.04 -0.95
N ASP A 365 -15.02 -2.39 -1.97
CA ASP A 365 -14.80 -0.96 -2.18
C ASP A 365 -15.80 -0.07 -1.43
N SER A 366 -17.06 -0.50 -1.32
CA SER A 366 -18.10 0.27 -0.63
C SER A 366 -19.14 -0.64 0.03
N LEU A 367 -19.67 -0.20 1.18
CA LEU A 367 -20.83 -0.82 1.83
C LEU A 367 -21.97 0.20 1.85
N VAL A 368 -23.13 -0.19 1.33
CA VAL A 368 -24.34 0.64 1.40
C VAL A 368 -25.51 -0.10 2.03
N TYR A 369 -26.46 0.62 2.62
CA TYR A 369 -27.69 0.05 3.16
C TYR A 369 -28.89 0.46 2.30
N ASP A 370 -29.66 -0.53 1.86
CA ASP A 370 -30.94 -0.37 1.19
C ASP A 370 -32.06 -0.52 2.22
N PHE A 371 -32.73 0.60 2.51
CA PHE A 371 -33.82 0.63 3.48
C PHE A 371 -35.11 -0.01 2.97
N ALA A 372 -35.38 0.06 1.67
CA ALA A 372 -36.59 -0.50 1.09
C ALA A 372 -36.57 -2.03 1.22
N ASN A 373 -35.41 -2.63 0.94
CA ASN A 373 -35.22 -4.07 1.04
C ASN A 373 -34.76 -4.53 2.43
N ARG A 374 -34.28 -3.61 3.29
CA ARG A 374 -33.68 -3.86 4.62
C ARG A 374 -32.43 -4.75 4.54
N ARG A 375 -31.52 -4.41 3.63
CA ARG A 375 -30.33 -5.21 3.32
C ARG A 375 -29.10 -4.33 3.21
N LEU A 376 -27.97 -4.87 3.62
CA LEU A 376 -26.66 -4.33 3.26
C LEU A 376 -26.37 -4.70 1.80
N CYS A 377 -25.53 -3.92 1.12
CA CYS A 377 -25.03 -4.25 -0.20
C CYS A 377 -23.52 -3.97 -0.26
N ALA A 378 -22.75 -5.05 -0.45
CA ALA A 378 -21.31 -4.97 -0.68
C ALA A 378 -21.07 -4.64 -2.17
N VAL A 379 -20.35 -3.56 -2.43
CA VAL A 379 -20.08 -3.04 -3.77
C VAL A 379 -18.60 -3.15 -4.09
N GLU A 380 -18.28 -3.68 -5.26
CA GLU A 380 -16.91 -3.77 -5.80
C GLU A 380 -16.86 -3.07 -7.16
N TYR A 381 -15.83 -2.27 -7.38
CA TYR A 381 -15.62 -1.51 -8.61
C TYR A 381 -14.66 -2.24 -9.56
N LYS A 382 -15.00 -2.28 -10.85
CA LYS A 382 -14.19 -2.89 -11.91
C LYS A 382 -13.97 -1.89 -13.03
N THR A 383 -12.73 -1.41 -13.12
CA THR A 383 -12.32 -0.50 -14.21
C THR A 383 -11.88 -1.24 -15.46
N TYR A 384 -12.34 -2.48 -15.65
CA TYR A 384 -12.03 -3.30 -16.82
C TYR A 384 -13.19 -4.25 -17.10
N GLN A 385 -13.40 -4.55 -18.37
CA GLN A 385 -14.34 -5.58 -18.78
C GLN A 385 -13.72 -6.96 -18.55
N ALA A 386 -14.38 -7.80 -17.72
CA ALA A 386 -13.96 -9.19 -17.55
C ALA A 386 -14.28 -10.02 -18.80
N ALA A 387 -13.43 -11.00 -19.08
CA ALA A 387 -13.72 -12.03 -20.07
C ALA A 387 -14.87 -12.95 -19.61
N ASP A 388 -15.02 -13.13 -18.30
CA ASP A 388 -16.10 -13.87 -17.66
C ASP A 388 -16.69 -13.06 -16.50
N LEU A 389 -17.93 -12.60 -16.68
CA LEU A 389 -18.65 -11.82 -15.67
C LEU A 389 -18.97 -12.64 -14.42
N SER A 390 -19.15 -13.97 -14.56
CA SER A 390 -19.49 -14.85 -13.44
C SER A 390 -18.40 -14.86 -12.36
N ALA A 391 -17.15 -14.70 -12.75
CA ALA A 391 -16.03 -14.62 -11.82
C ALA A 391 -16.07 -13.34 -10.97
N GLN A 392 -16.41 -12.19 -11.58
CA GLN A 392 -16.59 -10.94 -10.84
C GLN A 392 -17.78 -11.04 -9.87
N VAL A 393 -18.90 -11.62 -10.32
CA VAL A 393 -20.07 -11.85 -9.47
C VAL A 393 -19.73 -12.78 -8.30
N ALA A 394 -18.98 -13.86 -8.53
CA ALA A 394 -18.55 -14.78 -7.48
C ALA A 394 -17.65 -14.10 -6.43
N GLN A 395 -16.80 -13.15 -6.86
CA GLN A 395 -16.00 -12.34 -5.94
C GLN A 395 -16.91 -11.61 -4.94
N VAL A 396 -17.92 -10.89 -5.45
CA VAL A 396 -18.78 -10.06 -4.59
C VAL A 396 -19.80 -10.88 -3.82
N ALA A 397 -20.32 -11.97 -4.40
CA ALA A 397 -21.17 -12.92 -3.69
C ALA A 397 -20.45 -13.51 -2.47
N LEU A 398 -19.15 -13.80 -2.60
CA LEU A 398 -18.34 -14.28 -1.48
C LEU A 398 -18.12 -13.20 -0.41
N TYR A 399 -17.97 -11.92 -0.80
CA TYR A 399 -18.00 -10.83 0.18
C TYR A 399 -19.32 -10.76 0.93
N ALA A 400 -20.45 -10.79 0.21
CA ALA A 400 -21.78 -10.73 0.79
C ALA A 400 -22.03 -11.90 1.75
N TYR A 401 -21.69 -13.12 1.35
CA TYR A 401 -21.78 -14.31 2.20
C TYR A 401 -20.96 -14.15 3.49
N MET A 402 -19.69 -13.78 3.39
CA MET A 402 -18.84 -13.61 4.57
C MET A 402 -19.33 -12.47 5.48
N LEU A 403 -19.79 -11.36 4.90
CA LEU A 403 -20.33 -10.25 5.67
C LEU A 403 -21.64 -10.62 6.38
N GLN A 404 -22.52 -11.36 5.70
CA GLN A 404 -23.75 -11.90 6.30
C GLN A 404 -23.44 -12.78 7.51
N GLN A 405 -22.44 -13.67 7.42
CA GLN A 405 -22.03 -14.51 8.55
C GLN A 405 -21.49 -13.67 9.72
N GLN A 406 -20.76 -12.59 9.43
CA GLN A 406 -20.18 -11.72 10.46
C GLN A 406 -21.22 -10.80 11.13
N LYS A 407 -22.21 -10.34 10.38
CA LYS A 407 -23.19 -9.32 10.84
C LYS A 407 -24.53 -9.90 11.24
N ASN A 408 -24.83 -11.13 10.83
CA ASN A 408 -26.14 -11.75 10.97
C ASN A 408 -27.27 -10.89 10.34
N GLU A 409 -26.94 -10.17 9.26
CA GLU A 409 -27.86 -9.33 8.49
C GLU A 409 -27.87 -9.78 7.03
N PRO A 410 -28.98 -9.64 6.29
CA PRO A 410 -28.99 -9.98 4.87
C PRO A 410 -28.12 -9.01 4.07
N VAL A 411 -27.27 -9.56 3.19
CA VAL A 411 -26.31 -8.80 2.38
C VAL A 411 -26.48 -9.16 0.91
N ASP A 412 -26.64 -8.13 0.07
CA ASP A 412 -26.59 -8.21 -1.38
C ASP A 412 -25.19 -7.88 -1.91
N ALA A 413 -24.99 -8.19 -3.19
CA ALA A 413 -23.72 -8.02 -3.87
C ALA A 413 -23.94 -7.22 -5.16
N ALA A 414 -23.10 -6.22 -5.39
CA ALA A 414 -23.07 -5.46 -6.64
C ALA A 414 -21.65 -5.33 -7.18
N VAL A 415 -21.51 -5.56 -8.48
CA VAL A 415 -20.30 -5.22 -9.24
C VAL A 415 -20.64 -3.97 -10.07
N TYR A 416 -19.80 -2.95 -9.98
CA TYR A 416 -19.93 -1.74 -10.78
C TYR A 416 -18.76 -1.56 -11.73
#